data_AF-A0AAU7A9L6-F1
#
_entry.id   AF-A0AAU7A9L6-F1
#
_cell.length_a   1.000
_cell.length_b   1.000
_cell.length_c   1.000
_cell.angle_alpha   90.00
_cell.angle_beta   90.00
_cell.angle_gamma   90.00
#
_symmetry.space_group_name_H-M   'P 1'
#
loop_
_entity.id
_entity.type
_entity.pdbx_description
1 polymer ?
#
loop_
_entity_poly.entity_id
_entity_poly.type
_entity_poly.pdbx_seq_one_letter_code
_entity_poly.pdbx_strand_id
1 'polypeptide(L)'
;MNTATIEKLDKKLARIVEVTCVVLLAVIVTTICISVFTRFVIFYPLNFADAMAKYLMQWMAFLGVGLAIRSGEHVLVDMFPNSLNARHRLNLYVFTNILLMGLFATIVFYGSIYAMSGWNSQDIFVFGVSMAVPYFSVPVGGAYALIATLFSTLLAVVRSRGPENHIDAGA
;
A
#
# COMPACT_ATOMS: atom_id res chain seq x y z
N MET A 1 17.08 -18.62 10.52
CA MET A 1 16.98 -17.33 9.78
C MET A 1 16.61 -16.27 10.80
N ASN A 2 17.50 -15.31 11.10
CA ASN A 2 17.31 -14.36 12.20
C ASN A 2 16.09 -13.47 11.96
N THR A 3 15.07 -13.57 12.82
CA THR A 3 13.87 -12.73 12.82
C THR A 3 14.22 -11.24 12.81
N ALA A 4 15.30 -10.86 13.50
CA ALA A 4 15.84 -9.51 13.53
C ALA A 4 16.26 -8.97 12.15
N THR A 5 16.69 -9.82 11.21
CA THR A 5 17.07 -9.38 9.86
C THR A 5 15.84 -9.07 9.02
N ILE A 6 14.80 -9.90 9.15
CA ILE A 6 13.52 -9.76 8.46
C ILE A 6 12.84 -8.46 8.88
N GLU A 7 12.77 -8.18 10.19
CA GLU A 7 12.19 -6.94 10.71
C GLU A 7 12.96 -5.69 10.28
N LYS A 8 14.30 -5.75 10.24
CA LYS A 8 15.12 -4.61 9.79
C LYS A 8 14.89 -4.31 8.32
N LEU A 9 14.82 -5.33 7.46
CA LEU A 9 14.58 -5.18 6.03
C LEU A 9 13.20 -4.57 5.78
N ASP A 10 12.20 -5.12 6.45
CA ASP A 10 10.81 -4.68 6.36
C ASP A 10 10.66 -3.21 6.82
N LYS A 11 11.23 -2.85 7.99
CA LYS A 11 11.25 -1.45 8.46
C LYS A 11 11.94 -0.49 7.49
N LYS A 12 13.02 -0.93 6.85
CA LYS A 12 13.73 -0.12 5.86
C LYS A 12 12.88 0.11 4.61
N LEU A 13 12.19 -0.92 4.12
CA LEU A 13 11.27 -0.80 2.99
C LEU A 13 10.12 0.16 3.31
N ALA A 14 9.46 0.01 4.46
CA ALA A 14 8.39 0.93 4.84
C ALA A 14 8.85 2.38 4.95
N ARG A 15 10.03 2.63 5.53
CA ARG A 15 10.58 3.99 5.60
C ARG A 15 10.82 4.60 4.22
N ILE A 16 11.30 3.82 3.25
CA ILE A 16 11.49 4.30 1.88
C ILE A 16 10.15 4.68 1.25
N VAL A 17 9.13 3.83 1.40
CA VAL A 17 7.80 4.09 0.85
C VAL A 17 7.13 5.28 1.55
N GLU A 18 7.27 5.39 2.87
CA GLU A 18 6.76 6.52 3.66
C GLU A 18 7.36 7.85 3.20
N VAL A 19 8.69 7.92 3.07
CA VAL A 19 9.37 9.12 2.54
C VAL A 19 8.89 9.43 1.11
N THR A 20 8.72 8.39 0.27
CA THR A 20 8.20 8.56 -1.08
C THR A 20 6.79 9.16 -1.07
N CYS A 21 5.89 8.66 -0.21
CA CYS A 21 4.53 9.21 -0.05
C CYS A 21 4.55 10.67 0.44
N VAL A 22 5.42 11.02 1.38
CA VAL A 22 5.56 12.42 1.86
C VAL A 22 6.02 13.34 0.73
N VAL A 23 6.99 12.91 -0.07
CA VAL A 23 7.47 13.68 -1.24
C VAL A 23 6.35 13.83 -2.27
N LEU A 24 5.64 12.74 -2.60
CA LEU A 24 4.49 12.79 -3.52
C LEU A 24 3.42 13.76 -3.03
N LEU A 25 3.14 13.77 -1.73
CA LEU A 25 2.15 14.66 -1.11
C LEU A 25 2.58 16.12 -1.25
N ALA A 26 3.84 16.43 -0.94
CA ALA A 26 4.36 17.77 -1.11
C ALA A 26 4.21 18.25 -2.56
N VAL A 27 4.57 17.41 -3.54
CA VAL A 27 4.46 17.74 -4.97
C VAL A 27 3.01 17.97 -5.40
N ILE A 28 2.07 17.12 -4.95
CA ILE A 28 0.63 17.28 -5.24
C ILE A 28 0.12 18.62 -4.71
N VAL A 29 0.40 18.90 -3.42
CA VAL A 29 -0.04 20.14 -2.76
C VAL A 29 0.52 21.35 -3.49
N THR A 30 1.82 21.37 -3.79
CA THR A 30 2.42 22.50 -4.52
C THR A 30 1.84 22.65 -5.92
N THR A 31 1.60 21.55 -6.63
CA THR A 31 1.03 21.56 -7.99
C THR A 31 -0.38 22.13 -7.99
N ILE A 32 -1.22 21.71 -7.05
CA ILE A 32 -2.59 22.21 -6.92
C ILE A 32 -2.59 23.67 -6.49
N CYS A 33 -1.75 24.06 -5.52
CA CYS A 33 -1.63 25.47 -5.10
C CYS A 33 -1.24 26.38 -6.27
N ILE A 34 -0.26 25.97 -7.08
CA ILE A 34 0.15 26.70 -8.29
C ILE A 34 -1.01 26.73 -9.29
N SER A 35 -1.69 25.61 -9.54
CA SER A 35 -2.83 25.56 -10.46
C SER A 35 -3.96 26.53 -10.07
N VAL A 36 -4.32 26.56 -8.78
CA VAL A 36 -5.30 27.48 -8.22
C VAL A 36 -4.82 28.92 -8.37
N PHE A 37 -3.57 29.22 -8.01
CA PHE A 37 -3.01 30.57 -8.13
C PHE A 37 -3.03 31.08 -9.57
N THR A 38 -2.53 30.29 -10.53
CA THR A 38 -2.48 30.71 -11.94
C THR A 38 -3.87 30.88 -12.54
N ARG A 39 -4.85 30.06 -12.09
CA ARG A 39 -6.24 30.14 -12.55
C ARG A 39 -6.97 31.38 -12.06
N PHE A 40 -6.78 31.76 -10.79
CA PHE A 40 -7.54 32.86 -10.18
C PHE A 40 -6.82 34.20 -10.18
N VAL A 41 -5.49 34.22 -10.24
CA VAL A 41 -4.69 35.46 -10.19
C VAL A 41 -4.16 35.84 -11.58
N ILE A 42 -3.60 34.87 -12.30
CA ILE A 42 -2.95 35.08 -13.61
C ILE A 42 -3.95 34.93 -14.76
N PHE A 43 -5.16 34.40 -14.49
CA PHE A 43 -6.19 34.09 -15.48
C PHE A 43 -5.71 33.19 -16.63
N TYR A 44 -4.64 32.41 -16.40
CA TYR A 44 -4.07 31.47 -17.35
C TYR A 44 -4.15 30.04 -16.76
N PRO A 45 -5.09 29.20 -17.20
CA PRO A 45 -5.25 27.87 -16.61
C PRO A 45 -4.13 26.91 -17.03
N LEU A 46 -3.42 26.34 -16.05
CA LEU A 46 -2.45 25.27 -16.26
C LEU A 46 -3.16 23.93 -16.39
N ASN A 47 -3.54 23.56 -17.62
CA ASN A 47 -4.31 22.34 -17.89
C ASN A 47 -3.59 21.04 -17.48
N PHE A 48 -2.26 21.02 -17.47
CA PHE A 48 -1.48 19.83 -17.08
C PHE A 48 -1.46 19.59 -15.56
N ALA A 49 -1.66 20.63 -14.74
CA ALA A 49 -1.46 20.55 -13.31
C ALA A 49 -2.50 19.63 -12.63
N ASP A 50 -3.75 19.68 -13.09
CA ASP A 50 -4.84 18.83 -12.58
C ASP A 50 -4.63 17.35 -12.95
N ALA A 51 -4.24 17.06 -14.19
CA ALA A 51 -3.96 15.70 -14.63
C ALA A 51 -2.70 15.12 -13.93
N MET A 52 -1.64 15.92 -13.80
CA MET A 52 -0.43 15.51 -13.06
C MET A 52 -0.73 15.20 -11.59
N ALA A 53 -1.53 16.04 -10.92
CA ALA A 53 -1.91 15.82 -9.53
C ALA A 53 -2.67 14.51 -9.35
N LYS A 54 -3.60 14.18 -10.27
CA LYS A 54 -4.34 12.90 -10.27
C LYS A 54 -3.40 11.70 -10.42
N TYR A 55 -2.40 11.77 -11.27
CA TYR A 55 -1.41 10.70 -11.45
C TYR A 55 -0.56 10.48 -10.20
N LEU A 56 -0.09 11.56 -9.58
CA LEU A 56 0.66 11.48 -8.34
C LEU A 56 -0.20 10.98 -7.17
N MET A 57 -1.47 11.39 -7.09
CA MET A 57 -2.43 10.89 -6.11
C MET A 57 -2.66 9.39 -6.27
N GLN A 58 -2.77 8.89 -7.51
CA GLN A 58 -2.92 7.46 -7.76
C GLN A 58 -1.70 6.67 -7.26
N TRP A 59 -0.48 7.14 -7.57
CA TRP A 59 0.75 6.55 -7.05
C TRP A 59 0.79 6.51 -5.52
N MET A 60 0.45 7.63 -4.87
CA MET A 60 0.40 7.68 -3.42
C MET A 60 -0.67 6.76 -2.83
N ALA A 61 -1.86 6.68 -3.43
CA ALA A 61 -2.93 5.83 -2.95
C ALA A 61 -2.49 4.35 -2.92
N PHE A 62 -1.90 3.87 -4.02
CA PHE A 62 -1.44 2.47 -4.13
C PHE A 62 -0.24 2.16 -3.23
N LEU A 63 0.73 3.07 -3.09
CA LEU A 63 1.82 2.91 -2.13
C LEU A 63 1.34 2.96 -0.67
N GLY A 64 0.34 3.81 -0.41
CA GLY A 64 -0.30 3.98 0.88
C GLY A 64 -1.01 2.72 1.37
N VAL A 65 -1.57 1.90 0.48
CA VAL A 65 -2.21 0.62 0.85
C VAL A 65 -1.24 -0.29 1.60
N GLY A 66 -0.01 -0.47 1.11
CA GLY A 66 0.97 -1.32 1.79
C GLY A 66 1.41 -0.77 3.15
N LEU A 67 1.51 0.56 3.29
CA LEU A 67 1.76 1.20 4.59
C LEU A 67 0.58 1.02 5.54
N ALA A 68 -0.65 1.15 5.05
CA ALA A 68 -1.88 0.98 5.82
C ALA A 68 -2.01 -0.45 6.37
N ILE A 69 -1.70 -1.46 5.56
CA ILE A 69 -1.67 -2.88 5.96
C ILE A 69 -0.67 -3.10 7.10
N ARG A 70 0.50 -2.47 7.02
CA ARG A 70 1.53 -2.56 8.04
C ARG A 70 1.13 -1.85 9.34
N SER A 71 0.54 -0.67 9.25
CA SER A 71 0.02 0.05 10.43
C SER A 71 -1.21 -0.63 11.04
N GLY A 72 -1.94 -1.41 10.24
CA GLY A 72 -3.18 -2.09 10.62
C GLY A 72 -3.01 -3.61 10.79
N GLU A 73 -1.88 -4.06 11.36
CA GLU A 73 -1.45 -5.47 11.48
C GLU A 73 -2.45 -6.48 12.11
N HIS A 74 -3.67 -6.07 12.47
CA HIS A 74 -4.95 -6.74 12.19
C HIS A 74 -6.01 -6.15 13.12
N VAL A 75 -6.52 -4.95 12.80
CA VAL A 75 -7.65 -4.35 13.54
C VAL A 75 -8.86 -5.29 13.55
N LEU A 76 -9.01 -6.14 12.52
CA LEU A 76 -10.05 -7.17 12.44
C LEU A 76 -9.93 -8.25 13.53
N VAL A 77 -8.72 -8.61 13.98
CA VAL A 77 -8.56 -9.62 15.05
C VAL A 77 -8.79 -9.02 16.43
N ASP A 78 -8.46 -7.75 16.63
CA ASP A 78 -8.78 -7.05 17.87
C ASP A 78 -10.28 -6.70 17.99
N MET A 79 -11.02 -6.62 16.87
CA MET A 79 -12.48 -6.42 16.88
C MET A 79 -13.31 -7.70 17.08
N PHE A 80 -12.74 -8.90 16.89
CA PHE A 80 -13.46 -10.12 17.26
C PHE A 80 -13.44 -10.26 18.78
N PRO A 81 -14.62 -10.33 19.43
CA PRO A 81 -14.71 -10.27 20.88
C PRO A 81 -13.90 -11.40 21.51
N ASN A 82 -13.30 -11.11 22.67
CA ASN A 82 -12.55 -12.00 23.57
C ASN A 82 -13.26 -13.32 23.97
N SER A 83 -14.40 -13.63 23.35
CA SER A 83 -15.22 -14.83 23.49
C SER A 83 -14.79 -16.00 22.58
N LEU A 84 -13.89 -15.81 21.60
CA LEU A 84 -13.42 -16.91 20.73
C LEU A 84 -12.14 -17.57 21.27
N ASN A 85 -12.14 -18.91 21.35
CA ASN A 85 -10.96 -19.71 21.67
C ASN A 85 -9.75 -19.30 20.80
N ALA A 86 -8.56 -19.19 21.40
CA ALA A 86 -7.33 -18.73 20.76
C ALA A 86 -6.99 -19.44 19.43
N ARG A 87 -7.43 -20.69 19.27
CA ARG A 87 -7.22 -21.50 18.07
C ARG A 87 -8.10 -21.06 16.88
N HIS A 88 -9.34 -20.66 17.11
CA HIS A 88 -10.23 -20.15 16.06
C HIS A 88 -9.80 -18.76 15.58
N ARG A 89 -9.30 -17.93 16.50
CA ARG A 89 -8.74 -16.61 16.19
C ARG A 89 -7.53 -16.70 15.25
N LEU A 90 -6.63 -17.64 15.52
CA LEU A 90 -5.46 -17.89 14.66
C LEU A 90 -5.87 -18.41 13.26
N ASN A 91 -6.83 -19.33 13.19
CA ASN A 91 -7.32 -19.84 11.90
C ASN A 91 -7.99 -18.75 11.05
N LEU A 92 -8.80 -17.88 11.67
CA LEU A 92 -9.41 -16.73 11.00
C LEU A 92 -8.35 -15.74 10.50
N TYR A 93 -7.34 -15.42 11.32
CA TYR A 93 -6.23 -14.56 10.93
C TYR A 93 -5.52 -15.10 9.68
N VAL A 94 -5.14 -16.38 9.69
CA VAL A 94 -4.45 -17.01 8.56
C VAL A 94 -5.35 -17.04 7.32
N PHE A 95 -6.63 -17.35 7.48
CA PHE A 95 -7.60 -17.37 6.38
C PHE A 95 -7.76 -15.99 5.73
N THR A 96 -7.97 -14.94 6.52
CA THR A 96 -8.08 -13.56 6.03
C THR A 96 -6.79 -13.10 5.34
N ASN A 97 -5.62 -13.43 5.88
CA ASN A 97 -4.35 -13.10 5.23
C ASN A 97 -4.17 -13.83 3.89
N ILE A 98 -4.54 -15.12 3.80
CA ILE A 98 -4.49 -15.85 2.53
C ILE A 98 -5.42 -15.20 1.49
N LEU A 99 -6.63 -14.79 1.90
CA LEU A 99 -7.56 -14.06 1.03
C LEU A 99 -6.97 -12.73 0.54
N LEU A 100 -6.39 -11.94 1.44
CA LEU A 100 -5.72 -10.68 1.09
C LEU A 100 -4.55 -10.91 0.13
N MET A 101 -3.75 -11.95 0.36
CA MET A 101 -2.63 -12.31 -0.52
C MET A 101 -3.12 -12.71 -1.92
N GLY A 102 -4.23 -13.46 -2.00
CA GLY A 102 -4.90 -13.78 -3.26
C GLY A 102 -5.39 -12.53 -3.98
N LEU A 103 -6.08 -11.63 -3.27
CA LEU A 103 -6.58 -10.37 -3.81
C LEU A 103 -5.45 -9.51 -4.40
N PHE A 104 -4.37 -9.28 -3.65
CA PHE A 104 -3.27 -8.46 -4.16
C PHE A 104 -2.51 -9.16 -5.30
N ALA A 105 -2.42 -10.49 -5.32
CA ALA A 105 -1.84 -11.22 -6.45
C ALA A 105 -2.67 -11.01 -7.73
N THR A 106 -4.00 -11.04 -7.61
CA THR A 106 -4.91 -10.71 -8.71
C THR A 106 -4.73 -9.26 -9.17
N ILE A 107 -4.63 -8.30 -8.24
CA ILE A 107 -4.38 -6.88 -8.56
C ILE A 107 -3.06 -6.70 -9.31
N VAL A 108 -1.99 -7.38 -8.90
CA VAL A 108 -0.69 -7.30 -9.59
C VAL A 108 -0.78 -7.90 -10.99
N PHE A 109 -1.43 -9.06 -11.14
CA PHE A 109 -1.53 -9.73 -12.44
C PHE A 109 -2.35 -8.91 -13.44
N TYR A 110 -3.60 -8.58 -13.10
CA TYR A 110 -4.47 -7.79 -13.97
C TYR A 110 -4.00 -6.35 -14.12
N GLY A 111 -3.44 -5.75 -13.06
CA GLY A 111 -2.87 -4.41 -13.09
C GLY A 111 -1.65 -4.32 -14.01
N SER A 112 -0.83 -5.36 -14.10
CA SER A 112 0.30 -5.41 -15.04
C SER A 112 -0.16 -5.47 -16.50
N ILE A 113 -1.16 -6.28 -16.80
CA ILE A 113 -1.76 -6.37 -18.15
C ILE A 113 -2.37 -5.02 -18.53
N TYR A 114 -3.11 -4.39 -17.61
CA TYR A 114 -3.70 -3.09 -17.83
C TYR A 114 -2.65 -1.99 -18.03
N ALA A 115 -1.56 -2.01 -17.25
CA ALA A 115 -0.45 -1.07 -17.42
C ALA A 115 0.22 -1.20 -18.80
N MET A 116 0.42 -2.43 -19.28
CA MET A 116 0.96 -2.66 -20.63
C MET A 116 0.01 -2.17 -21.73
N SER A 117 -1.31 -2.26 -21.53
CA SER A 117 -2.28 -1.73 -22.50
C SER A 117 -2.21 -0.21 -22.66
N GLY A 118 -1.77 0.51 -21.63
CA GLY A 118 -1.62 1.97 -21.64
C GLY A 118 -0.41 2.49 -22.41
N TRP A 119 0.46 1.61 -22.93
CA TRP A 119 1.71 2.04 -23.60
C TRP A 119 1.45 2.86 -24.88
N ASN A 120 0.44 2.45 -25.65
CA ASN A 120 0.07 3.11 -26.91
C ASN A 120 -0.87 4.31 -26.71
N SER A 121 -1.32 4.57 -25.49
CA SER A 121 -2.19 5.70 -25.16
C SER A 121 -1.35 6.81 -24.53
N GLN A 122 -1.23 7.94 -25.22
CA GLN A 122 -0.52 9.12 -24.72
C GLN A 122 -1.51 10.13 -24.17
N ASP A 123 -1.17 10.75 -23.04
CA ASP A 123 -1.90 11.88 -22.52
C ASP A 123 -1.36 13.19 -23.08
N ILE A 124 -2.15 13.85 -23.92
CA ILE A 124 -1.79 15.14 -24.53
C ILE A 124 -1.73 16.24 -23.46
N PHE A 125 -2.48 16.09 -22.36
CA PHE A 125 -2.57 17.11 -21.30
C PHE A 125 -1.35 17.12 -20.37
N VAL A 126 -0.60 16.02 -20.26
CA VAL A 126 0.61 15.91 -19.41
C VAL A 126 1.83 15.65 -20.28
N PHE A 127 2.17 16.63 -21.12
CA PHE A 127 3.39 16.61 -21.95
C PHE A 127 3.56 15.37 -22.86
N GLY A 128 2.47 14.70 -23.26
CA GLY A 128 2.54 13.50 -24.10
C GLY A 128 3.05 12.27 -23.36
N VAL A 129 3.07 12.28 -22.01
CA VAL A 129 3.48 11.12 -21.21
C VAL A 129 2.55 9.94 -21.51
N SER A 130 3.15 8.75 -21.67
CA SER A 130 2.38 7.52 -21.87
C SER A 130 1.57 7.18 -20.62
N MET A 131 0.30 6.81 -20.80
CA MET A 131 -0.61 6.36 -19.75
C MET A 131 -0.12 5.11 -19.01
N ALA A 132 0.87 4.40 -19.57
CA ALA A 132 1.55 3.33 -18.88
C ALA A 132 2.12 3.79 -17.52
N VAL A 133 2.68 5.01 -17.42
CA VAL A 133 3.32 5.52 -16.20
C VAL A 133 2.37 5.57 -15.00
N PRO A 134 1.20 6.24 -15.06
CA PRO A 134 0.25 6.19 -13.97
C PRO A 134 -0.29 4.78 -13.75
N TYR A 135 -0.51 3.96 -14.79
CA TYR A 135 -1.06 2.61 -14.63
C TYR A 135 -0.10 1.63 -13.94
N PHE A 136 1.21 1.83 -14.04
CA PHE A 136 2.19 1.04 -13.29
C PHE A 136 2.11 1.24 -11.77
N SER A 137 1.44 2.28 -11.28
CA SER A 137 1.17 2.43 -9.83
C SER A 137 0.40 1.24 -9.25
N VAL A 138 -0.50 0.64 -10.04
CA VAL A 138 -1.35 -0.49 -9.63
C VAL A 138 -0.52 -1.74 -9.32
N PRO A 139 0.29 -2.28 -10.25
CA PRO A 139 1.13 -3.45 -9.96
C PRO A 139 2.22 -3.14 -8.94
N VAL A 140 2.79 -1.92 -8.92
CA VAL A 140 3.85 -1.57 -7.95
C VAL A 140 3.29 -1.50 -6.52
N GLY A 141 2.19 -0.80 -6.30
CA GLY A 141 1.56 -0.75 -4.99
C GLY A 141 0.95 -2.09 -4.56
N GLY A 142 0.37 -2.85 -5.51
CA GLY A 142 -0.09 -4.21 -5.26
C GLY A 142 1.05 -5.15 -4.85
N ALA A 143 2.21 -5.06 -5.50
CA ALA A 143 3.39 -5.85 -5.14
C ALA A 143 3.93 -5.45 -3.75
N TYR A 144 3.95 -4.16 -3.44
CA TYR A 144 4.33 -3.69 -2.11
C TYR A 144 3.33 -4.17 -1.03
N ALA A 145 2.03 -4.11 -1.31
CA ALA A 145 0.99 -4.62 -0.41
C ALA A 145 1.11 -6.14 -0.20
N LEU A 146 1.40 -6.92 -1.24
CA LEU A 146 1.71 -8.35 -1.13
C LEU A 146 2.86 -8.60 -0.18
N ILE A 147 3.98 -7.89 -0.39
CA ILE A 147 5.16 -8.01 0.45
C ILE A 147 4.81 -7.70 1.90
N ALA A 148 4.08 -6.60 2.16
CA ALA A 148 3.63 -6.23 3.50
C ALA A 148 2.75 -7.32 4.15
N THR A 149 1.78 -7.88 3.43
CA THR A 149 0.94 -8.99 3.94
C THR A 149 1.71 -10.28 4.22
N LEU A 150 2.74 -10.56 3.42
CA LEU A 150 3.60 -11.72 3.63
C LEU A 150 4.45 -11.56 4.89
N PHE A 151 5.05 -10.37 5.08
CA PHE A 151 5.83 -10.07 6.29
C PHE A 151 4.97 -10.14 7.55
N SER A 152 3.77 -9.57 7.55
CA SER A 152 2.86 -9.63 8.72
C SER A 152 2.39 -11.06 9.02
N THR A 153 2.15 -11.88 8.00
CA THR A 153 1.84 -13.31 8.18
C THR A 153 3.00 -14.08 8.79
N LEU A 154 4.22 -13.88 8.29
CA LEU A 154 5.41 -14.55 8.78
C LEU A 154 5.71 -14.18 10.24
N LEU A 155 5.60 -12.88 10.60
CA LEU A 155 5.80 -12.43 11.97
C LEU A 155 4.75 -13.02 12.92
N ALA A 156 3.48 -13.08 12.51
CA ALA A 156 2.42 -13.71 13.31
C ALA A 156 2.61 -15.22 13.51
N VAL A 157 3.05 -15.95 12.47
CA VAL A 157 3.35 -17.39 12.57
C VAL A 157 4.57 -17.64 13.46
N VAL A 158 5.58 -16.78 13.41
CA VAL A 158 6.76 -16.89 14.28
C VAL A 158 6.40 -16.55 15.73
N ARG A 159 5.63 -15.49 15.96
CA ARG A 159 5.22 -15.05 17.31
C ARG A 159 4.29 -16.05 17.99
N SER A 160 3.40 -16.71 17.23
CA SER A 160 2.55 -17.81 17.75
C SER A 160 3.32 -19.10 18.08
N ARG A 161 4.59 -19.22 17.66
CA ARG A 161 5.50 -20.32 18.04
C ARG A 161 6.42 -19.96 19.23
N GLY A 162 6.32 -18.74 19.79
CA GLY A 162 7.05 -18.32 20.99
C GLY A 162 6.44 -18.90 22.28
N PRO A 163 7.25 -19.27 23.29
CA PRO A 163 6.83 -20.07 24.45
C PRO A 163 6.13 -19.26 25.58
N GLU A 164 5.11 -18.45 25.29
CA GLU A 164 4.41 -17.63 26.31
C GLU A 164 2.90 -17.90 26.44
N ASN A 165 2.41 -19.11 26.17
CA ASN A 165 1.00 -19.47 26.42
C ASN A 165 0.79 -20.53 27.53
N HIS A 166 1.72 -20.65 28.48
CA HIS A 166 1.62 -21.61 29.59
C HIS A 166 1.51 -21.00 30.99
N ILE A 167 1.30 -19.70 31.16
CA ILE A 167 1.25 -19.09 32.51
C ILE A 167 -0.15 -18.64 32.97
N ASP A 168 -1.12 -18.43 32.08
CA ASP A 168 -2.43 -17.87 32.50
C ASP A 168 -3.57 -18.90 32.64
N ALA A 169 -3.24 -20.20 32.79
CA ALA A 169 -4.20 -21.26 33.05
C ALA A 169 -4.31 -21.63 34.55
N GLY A 170 -4.09 -20.66 35.44
CA GLY A 170 -4.13 -20.89 36.89
C GLY A 170 -4.15 -19.61 37.69
N ALA A 171 -5.28 -18.92 37.72
CA ALA A 171 -5.70 -18.05 38.81
C ALA A 171 -7.22 -17.93 38.83
#